data_AF-A0A822EVB8-F1
#
_entry.id   AF-A0A822EVB8-F1
#
_cell.length_a   1.000
_cell.length_b   1.000
_cell.length_c   1.000
_cell.angle_alpha   90.00
_cell.angle_beta   90.00
_cell.angle_gamma   90.00
#
_symmetry.space_group_name_H-M   'P 1'
#
loop_
_entity.id
_entity.type
_entity.pdbx_description
1 polymer ?
#
loop_
_entity_poly.entity_id
_entity_poly.type
_entity_poly.pdbx_seq_one_letter_code
_entity_poly.pdbx_strand_id
1 'polypeptide(L)'
;FTLGIEDVLLLSPGVSHRRRLINECRAQAGQKALQKTFSLLEDVDEDILMNEFAKTFCSKSFDERISKEMDLNYKTSIDEYQNQIIKQCMSHLFKQFPDNNLQFLIQSGAK
;
A
#
# COMPACT_ATOMS: atom_id res chain seq x y z
N PHE A 1 33.73 -3.16 6.26
CA PHE A 1 32.28 -2.97 6.14
C PHE A 1 31.96 -1.51 6.40
N THR A 2 31.36 -0.80 5.46
CA THR A 2 30.89 0.59 5.65
C THR A 2 29.53 0.75 4.97
N LEU A 3 28.60 1.47 5.60
CA LEU A 3 27.28 1.75 5.03
C LEU A 3 27.33 3.11 4.33
N GLY A 4 27.06 3.13 3.03
CA GLY A 4 27.04 4.34 2.22
C GLY A 4 25.63 4.72 1.77
N ILE A 5 25.51 5.94 1.23
CA ILE A 5 24.26 6.41 0.61
C ILE A 5 23.87 5.49 -0.56
N GLU A 6 24.85 4.98 -1.30
CA GLU A 6 24.65 4.06 -2.42
C GLU A 6 23.90 2.76 -2.06
N ASP A 7 23.94 2.33 -0.79
CA ASP A 7 23.26 1.11 -0.32
C ASP A 7 21.74 1.30 -0.19
N VAL A 8 21.24 2.54 -0.21
CA VAL A 8 19.80 2.87 -0.12
C VAL A 8 19.20 3.47 -1.40
N LEU A 9 20.03 3.73 -2.42
CA LEU A 9 19.58 4.34 -3.66
C LEU A 9 18.86 3.32 -4.56
N LEU A 10 17.87 3.82 -5.30
CA LEU A 10 17.16 3.07 -6.33
C LEU A 10 17.60 3.52 -7.73
N LEU A 11 17.63 2.57 -8.65
CA LEU A 11 17.73 2.85 -10.08
C LEU A 11 16.45 3.51 -10.59
N SER A 12 16.57 4.29 -11.67
CA SER A 12 15.45 5.01 -12.30
C SER A 12 14.21 4.13 -12.59
N PRO A 13 14.36 2.86 -13.06
CA PRO A 13 13.21 1.98 -13.24
C PRO A 13 12.46 1.71 -11.93
N GLY A 14 13.17 1.44 -10.83
CA GLY A 14 12.56 1.20 -9.51
C GLY A 14 11.80 2.41 -8.98
N VAL A 15 12.37 3.60 -9.17
CA VAL A 15 11.70 4.87 -8.79
C VAL A 15 10.40 5.08 -9.59
N SER A 16 10.43 4.78 -10.88
CA SER A 16 9.29 4.94 -11.78
C SER A 16 8.16 3.96 -11.42
N HIS A 17 8.49 2.69 -11.18
CA HIS A 17 7.52 1.68 -10.74
C HIS A 17 6.92 2.02 -9.38
N ARG A 18 7.74 2.44 -8.41
CA ARG A 18 7.25 2.89 -7.10
C ARG A 18 6.24 4.03 -7.24
N ARG A 19 6.55 5.04 -8.06
CA ARG A 19 5.64 6.18 -8.28
C ARG A 19 4.32 5.74 -8.89
N ARG A 20 4.36 4.84 -9.88
CA ARG A 20 3.16 4.28 -10.50
C ARG A 20 2.27 3.57 -9.47
N LEU A 21 2.84 2.66 -8.67
CA LEU A 21 2.09 1.93 -7.64
C LEU A 21 1.49 2.85 -6.57
N ILE A 22 2.20 3.90 -6.17
CA ILE A 22 1.67 4.91 -5.24
C ILE A 22 0.46 5.64 -5.83
N ASN A 23 0.52 6.00 -7.12
CA ASN A 23 -0.58 6.68 -7.79
C ASN A 23 -1.80 5.76 -7.95
N GLU A 24 -1.58 4.49 -8.32
CA GLU A 24 -2.64 3.48 -8.40
C GLU A 24 -3.29 3.23 -7.03
N CYS A 25 -2.49 3.13 -5.96
CA CYS A 25 -2.96 3.00 -4.58
C CYS A 25 -3.86 4.18 -4.18
N ARG A 26 -3.43 5.42 -4.44
CA ARG A 26 -4.21 6.62 -4.16
C ARG A 26 -5.55 6.66 -4.90
N ALA A 27 -5.57 6.15 -6.13
CA ALA A 27 -6.78 6.12 -6.94
C ALA A 27 -7.76 5.01 -6.52
N GLN A 28 -7.27 3.85 -6.05
CA GLN A 28 -8.10 2.65 -5.93
C GLN A 28 -8.30 2.12 -4.50
N ALA A 29 -7.36 2.37 -3.57
CA ALA A 29 -7.38 1.70 -2.26
C ALA A 29 -8.63 2.07 -1.43
N GLY A 30 -9.04 3.34 -1.47
CA GLY A 30 -10.24 3.81 -0.79
C GLY A 30 -11.50 3.16 -1.36
N GLN A 31 -11.68 3.21 -2.68
CA GLN A 31 -12.83 2.62 -3.36
C GLN A 31 -12.94 1.12 -3.07
N LYS A 32 -11.84 0.36 -3.21
CA LYS A 32 -11.80 -1.08 -2.92
C LYS A 32 -12.15 -1.39 -1.46
N ALA A 33 -11.67 -0.59 -0.52
CA ALA A 33 -11.98 -0.77 0.90
C ALA A 33 -13.47 -0.58 1.18
N LEU A 34 -14.08 0.47 0.62
CA LEU A 34 -15.50 0.74 0.76
C LEU A 34 -16.36 -0.34 0.08
N GLN A 35 -16.01 -0.74 -1.14
CA GLN A 35 -16.70 -1.81 -1.86
C GLN A 35 -16.72 -3.10 -1.04
N LYS A 36 -15.59 -3.46 -0.44
CA LYS A 36 -15.48 -4.64 0.41
C LYS A 36 -16.29 -4.51 1.70
N THR A 37 -16.24 -3.37 2.38
CA THR A 37 -17.00 -3.13 3.61
C THR A 37 -18.52 -3.16 3.37
N PHE A 38 -18.99 -2.60 2.26
CA PHE A 38 -20.42 -2.58 1.93
C PHE A 38 -20.87 -3.78 1.08
N SER A 39 -19.98 -4.73 0.80
CA SER A 39 -20.25 -5.88 -0.07
C SER A 39 -20.83 -5.50 -1.44
N LEU A 40 -20.32 -4.40 -2.02
CA LEU A 40 -20.70 -3.90 -3.34
C LEU A 40 -19.80 -4.51 -4.43
N LEU A 41 -20.31 -4.51 -5.67
CA LEU A 41 -19.55 -4.97 -6.83
C LEU A 41 -18.38 -4.02 -7.15
N GLU A 42 -17.33 -4.56 -7.79
CA GLU A 42 -16.12 -3.79 -8.15
C GLU A 42 -16.40 -2.67 -9.17
N ASP A 43 -17.43 -2.81 -9.98
CA ASP A 43 -17.87 -1.87 -11.02
C ASP A 43 -19.03 -0.97 -10.56
N VAL A 44 -19.33 -0.94 -9.25
CA VAL A 44 -20.35 -0.05 -8.70
C VAL A 44 -20.00 1.41 -9.00
N ASP A 45 -21.01 2.18 -9.36
CA ASP A 45 -20.90 3.62 -9.58
C ASP A 45 -20.39 4.32 -8.30
N GLU A 46 -19.49 5.29 -8.46
CA GLU A 46 -18.91 6.06 -7.37
C GLU A 46 -20.00 6.81 -6.60
N ASP A 47 -21.03 7.29 -7.28
CA ASP A 47 -22.16 7.98 -6.65
C ASP A 47 -22.95 7.05 -5.71
N ILE A 48 -23.12 5.78 -6.09
CA ILE A 48 -23.80 4.77 -5.26
C ILE A 48 -22.94 4.45 -4.04
N LEU A 49 -21.63 4.28 -4.24
CA LEU A 49 -20.68 4.01 -3.17
C LEU A 49 -20.64 5.14 -2.13
N MET A 50 -20.58 6.39 -2.60
CA MET A 50 -20.55 7.58 -1.74
C MET A 50 -21.88 7.79 -1.01
N ASN A 51 -23.00 7.47 -1.67
CA ASN A 51 -24.32 7.51 -1.03
C ASN A 51 -24.40 6.50 0.12
N GLU A 52 -23.92 5.27 -0.08
CA GLU A 52 -23.93 4.25 0.97
C GLU A 52 -22.99 4.58 2.13
N PHE A 53 -21.82 5.15 1.80
CA PHE A 53 -20.91 5.70 2.80
C PHE A 53 -21.59 6.80 3.62
N ALA A 54 -22.20 7.81 2.98
CA ALA A 54 -22.87 8.90 3.68
C ALA A 54 -24.04 8.40 4.53
N LYS A 55 -24.89 7.50 4.01
CA LYS A 55 -25.99 6.90 4.77
C LYS A 55 -25.50 6.20 6.03
N THR A 56 -24.42 5.43 5.91
CA THR A 56 -23.86 4.66 7.04
C THR A 56 -23.33 5.60 8.12
N PHE A 57 -22.48 6.58 7.75
CA PHE A 57 -21.77 7.42 8.72
C PHE A 57 -22.57 8.64 9.22
N CYS A 58 -23.60 9.06 8.50
CA CYS A 58 -24.52 10.12 8.97
C CYS A 58 -25.78 9.56 9.67
N SER A 59 -25.93 8.24 9.78
CA SER A 59 -27.04 7.63 10.50
C SER A 59 -26.98 7.94 11.99
N LYS A 60 -28.14 8.22 12.59
CA LYS A 60 -28.28 8.40 14.05
C LYS A 60 -27.98 7.11 14.84
N SER A 61 -28.02 5.96 14.17
CA SER A 61 -27.75 4.63 14.75
C SER A 61 -26.49 4.01 14.13
N PHE A 62 -25.42 4.80 14.04
CA PHE A 62 -24.14 4.34 13.52
C PHE A 62 -23.58 3.15 14.32
N ASP A 63 -23.20 2.07 13.63
CA ASP A 63 -22.52 0.93 14.23
C ASP A 63 -21.00 1.09 14.09
N GLU A 64 -20.31 1.27 15.21
CA GLU A 64 -18.85 1.42 15.27
C GLU A 64 -18.10 0.23 14.64
N ARG A 65 -18.73 -0.95 14.59
CA ARG A 65 -18.14 -2.14 13.95
C ARG A 65 -17.88 -1.93 12.47
N ILE A 66 -18.75 -1.19 11.79
CA ILE A 66 -18.58 -0.87 10.36
C ILE A 66 -17.36 0.04 10.16
N SER A 67 -17.11 0.97 11.07
CA SER A 67 -15.90 1.80 11.06
C SER A 67 -14.64 0.95 11.17
N LYS A 68 -14.61 0.02 12.13
CA LYS A 68 -13.45 -0.85 12.37
C LYS A 68 -13.19 -1.76 11.19
N GLU A 69 -14.25 -2.29 10.57
CA GLU A 69 -14.15 -3.10 9.37
C GLU A 69 -13.62 -2.30 8.18
N MET A 70 -14.08 -1.06 8.01
CA MET A 70 -13.54 -0.15 6.99
C MET A 70 -12.06 0.12 7.18
N ASP A 71 -11.63 0.48 8.39
CA ASP A 71 -10.22 0.73 8.69
C ASP A 71 -9.36 -0.50 8.40
N LEU A 72 -9.85 -1.70 8.75
CA LEU A 72 -9.18 -2.96 8.46
C LEU A 72 -9.08 -3.22 6.95
N ASN A 73 -10.16 -3.03 6.21
CA ASN A 73 -10.19 -3.23 4.76
C ASN A 73 -9.28 -2.22 4.03
N TYR A 74 -9.27 -0.97 4.48
CA TYR A 74 -8.39 0.07 3.95
C TYR A 74 -6.92 -0.24 4.23
N LYS A 75 -6.59 -0.64 5.46
CA LYS A 75 -5.25 -1.11 5.83
C LYS A 75 -4.82 -2.29 4.95
N THR A 76 -5.69 -3.28 4.77
CA THR A 76 -5.39 -4.46 3.95
C THR A 76 -5.07 -4.07 2.51
N SER A 77 -5.87 -3.17 1.91
CA SER A 77 -5.62 -2.71 0.54
C SER A 77 -4.28 -1.95 0.43
N ILE A 78 -3.95 -1.09 1.39
CA ILE A 78 -2.67 -0.38 1.41
C ILE A 78 -1.49 -1.36 1.58
N ASP A 79 -1.63 -2.35 2.47
CA ASP A 79 -0.58 -3.33 2.75
C ASP A 79 -0.23 -4.14 1.47
N GLU A 80 -1.20 -4.44 0.61
CA GLU A 80 -0.96 -5.07 -0.71
C GLU A 80 -0.06 -4.21 -1.61
N TYR A 81 -0.36 -2.91 -1.74
CA TYR A 81 0.48 -1.99 -2.51
C TYR A 81 1.84 -1.80 -1.87
N GLN A 82 1.92 -1.72 -0.54
CA GLN A 82 3.19 -1.62 0.20
C GLN A 82 4.09 -2.83 -0.12
N ASN A 83 3.55 -4.04 -0.09
CA ASN A 83 4.29 -5.25 -0.41
C ASN A 83 4.80 -5.26 -1.86
N GLN A 84 3.97 -4.82 -2.81
CA GLN A 84 4.38 -4.66 -4.21
C GLN A 84 5.50 -3.63 -4.36
N ILE A 85 5.37 -2.47 -3.69
CA ILE A 85 6.40 -1.42 -3.68
C ILE A 85 7.71 -1.95 -3.11
N ILE A 86 7.68 -2.65 -1.98
CA ILE A 86 8.88 -3.25 -1.37
C ILE A 86 9.54 -4.19 -2.36
N LYS A 87 8.79 -5.13 -2.95
CA LYS A 87 9.31 -6.09 -3.92
C LYS A 87 9.98 -5.39 -5.11
N GLN A 88 9.31 -4.39 -5.68
CA GLN A 88 9.85 -3.64 -6.82
C GLN A 88 11.10 -2.84 -6.45
N CYS A 89 11.10 -2.17 -5.28
CA CYS A 89 12.26 -1.41 -4.84
C CYS A 89 13.48 -2.32 -4.59
N MET A 90 13.28 -3.45 -3.92
CA MET A 90 14.38 -4.37 -3.59
C MET A 90 15.07 -4.92 -4.84
N SER A 91 14.33 -5.22 -5.91
CA SER A 91 14.89 -5.68 -7.19
C SER A 91 15.61 -4.59 -8.00
N HIS A 92 15.49 -3.30 -7.61
CA HIS A 92 16.03 -2.17 -8.37
C HIS A 92 16.92 -1.24 -7.52
N LEU A 93 17.51 -1.76 -6.45
CA LEU A 93 18.56 -1.05 -5.71
C LEU A 93 19.79 -0.82 -6.60
N PHE A 94 20.46 0.31 -6.38
CA PHE A 94 21.68 0.70 -7.08
C PHE A 94 22.82 -0.29 -6.84
N LYS A 95 22.98 -0.73 -5.58
CA LYS A 95 23.79 -1.90 -5.22
C LYS A 95 22.88 -3.07 -4.89
N GLN A 96 23.19 -4.23 -5.42
CA GLN A 96 22.53 -5.50 -5.10
C GLN A 96 23.42 -6.31 -4.17
N PHE A 97 22.84 -7.26 -3.45
CA PHE A 97 23.60 -8.25 -2.70
C PHE A 97 24.54 -9.02 -3.65
N PRO A 98 25.81 -9.28 -3.28
CA PRO A 98 26.43 -9.06 -1.97
C PRO A 98 27.07 -7.67 -1.76
N ASP A 99 27.12 -6.82 -2.79
CA ASP A 99 27.81 -5.52 -2.73
C ASP A 99 27.03 -4.47 -1.93
N ASN A 100 25.73 -4.69 -1.71
CA ASN A 100 24.90 -3.86 -0.86
C ASN A 100 25.12 -4.21 0.63
N ASN A 101 25.78 -3.31 1.34
CA ASN A 101 26.14 -3.50 2.75
C ASN A 101 24.92 -3.52 3.67
N LEU A 102 23.84 -2.80 3.33
CA LEU A 102 22.61 -2.82 4.11
C LEU A 102 21.90 -4.18 3.99
N GLN A 103 21.79 -4.72 2.78
CA GLN A 103 21.22 -6.06 2.56
C GLN A 103 22.07 -7.13 3.24
N PHE A 104 23.40 -7.01 3.19
CA PHE A 104 24.30 -7.93 3.87
C PHE A 104 24.06 -7.98 5.39
N LEU A 105 23.88 -6.83 6.07
CA LEU A 105 23.57 -6.80 7.51
C LEU A 105 22.28 -7.52 7.86
N ILE A 106 21.22 -7.24 7.10
CA ILE A 106 19.88 -7.80 7.32
C ILE A 106 19.93 -9.32 7.10
N GLN A 107 20.54 -9.77 6.00
CA GLN A 107 20.57 -11.19 5.65
C GLN A 107 21.53 -12.03 6.50
N SER A 108 22.57 -11.41 7.07
CA SER A 108 23.47 -12.06 8.02
C SER A 108 22.93 -12.11 9.45
N GLY A 109 21.79 -11.45 9.72
CA GLY A 109 21.24 -11.32 11.07
C GLY A 109 22.12 -10.49 12.01
N ALA A 110 23.03 -9.68 11.45
CA ALA A 110 23.93 -8.85 12.24
C ALA A 110 23.18 -7.70 12.91
N LYS A 111 22.24 -7.07 12.19
CA LYS A 111 21.40 -5.98 12.68
C LYS A 111 20.19 -5.72 11.78
#